data_AF-A0A7R9W544-F1
#
_entry.id   AF-A0A7R9W544-F1
#
_cell.length_a   1.000
_cell.length_b   1.000
_cell.length_c   1.000
_cell.angle_alpha   90.00
_cell.angle_beta   90.00
_cell.angle_gamma   90.00
#
_symmetry.space_group_name_H-M   'P 1'
#
loop_
_entity.id
_entity.type
_entity.pdbx_description
1 polymer ?
#
loop_
_entity_poly.entity_id
_entity_poly.type
_entity_poly.pdbx_seq_one_letter_code
_entity_poly.pdbx_strand_id
1 'polypeptide(L)'
;AVVMGRKTWESIPPKFRPLPGRTNVVLTRGGRDAILGGGSGAQEEDEVIVASSLSEASEKLQSSTNAALGEVFVIGGGQVYSEALSSGMVKRVLLTEVEEESLPEGTAEKFD
;
A
#
# COMPACT_ATOMS: atom_id res chain seq x y z
N ALA A 1 -9.08 -3.10 -5.13
CA ALA A 1 -7.83 -3.57 -4.50
C ALA A 1 -6.91 -2.41 -4.19
N VAL A 2 -6.01 -2.58 -3.23
CA VAL A 2 -4.94 -1.63 -2.91
C VAL A 2 -3.58 -2.31 -3.05
N VAL A 3 -2.66 -1.67 -3.76
CA VAL A 3 -1.31 -2.15 -4.05
C VAL A 3 -0.30 -1.22 -3.39
N MET A 4 0.61 -1.78 -2.61
CA MET A 4 1.59 -1.00 -1.88
C MET A 4 2.93 -1.71 -1.74
N GLY A 5 4.00 -0.96 -1.52
CA GLY A 5 5.32 -1.53 -1.21
C GLY A 5 5.43 -1.98 0.25
N ARG A 6 6.37 -2.88 0.54
CA ARG A 6 6.64 -3.40 1.91
C ARG A 6 6.81 -2.32 2.97
N LYS A 7 7.55 -1.24 2.68
CA LYS A 7 7.75 -0.14 3.64
C LYS A 7 6.45 0.63 3.93
N THR A 8 5.61 0.81 2.93
CA THR A 8 4.28 1.42 3.10
C THR A 8 3.40 0.52 3.95
N TRP A 9 3.42 -0.78 3.70
CA TRP A 9 2.77 -1.77 4.57
C TRP A 9 3.25 -1.67 6.01
N GLU A 10 4.56 -1.63 6.27
CA GLU A 10 5.10 -1.50 7.63
C GLU A 10 4.76 -0.17 8.32
N SER A 11 4.56 0.91 7.56
CA SER A 11 4.19 2.21 8.11
C SER A 11 2.74 2.31 8.59
N ILE A 12 1.85 1.42 8.14
CA ILE A 12 0.44 1.42 8.57
C ILE A 12 0.38 0.78 9.97
N PRO A 13 -0.23 1.44 10.97
CA PRO A 13 -0.35 0.88 12.31
C PRO A 13 -1.00 -0.52 12.27
N PRO A 14 -0.52 -1.51 13.05
CA PRO A 14 -0.99 -2.90 12.95
C PRO A 14 -2.51 -3.06 13.06
N LYS A 15 -3.16 -2.29 13.93
CA LYS A 15 -4.64 -2.27 14.08
C LYS A 15 -5.43 -1.85 12.83
N PHE A 16 -4.77 -1.26 11.83
CA PHE A 16 -5.38 -0.85 10.56
C PHE A 16 -4.92 -1.74 9.39
N ARG A 17 -4.16 -2.81 9.67
CA ARG A 17 -3.71 -3.78 8.67
C ARG A 17 -4.40 -5.13 8.90
N PRO A 18 -4.88 -5.79 7.83
CA PRO A 18 -5.07 -5.26 6.47
C PRO A 18 -6.10 -4.14 6.42
N LEU A 19 -6.05 -3.33 5.36
CA LEU A 19 -7.03 -2.26 5.17
C LEU A 19 -8.43 -2.88 4.94
N PRO A 20 -9.43 -2.62 5.80
CA PRO A 20 -10.69 -3.35 5.78
C PRO A 20 -11.49 -3.10 4.49
N GLY A 21 -12.24 -4.12 4.07
CA GLY A 21 -13.11 -4.09 2.88
C GLY A 21 -12.37 -4.04 1.55
N ARG A 22 -11.06 -4.30 1.53
CA ARG A 22 -10.20 -4.20 0.35
C ARG A 22 -9.30 -5.42 0.24
N THR A 23 -9.13 -5.91 -1.00
CA THR A 23 -8.02 -6.82 -1.32
C THR A 23 -6.70 -6.07 -1.20
N ASN A 24 -5.88 -6.46 -0.24
CA ASN A 24 -4.57 -5.85 0.01
C ASN A 24 -3.49 -6.61 -0.76
N VAL A 25 -2.64 -5.87 -1.49
CA VAL A 25 -1.51 -6.42 -2.22
C VAL A 25 -0.23 -5.74 -1.77
N VAL A 26 0.74 -6.53 -1.30
CA VAL A 26 2.05 -6.03 -0.87
C VAL A 26 3.14 -6.48 -1.83
N LEU A 27 3.85 -5.49 -2.38
CA LEU A 27 5.01 -5.69 -3.23
C LEU A 27 6.27 -5.88 -2.38
N THR A 28 6.85 -7.07 -2.47
CA THR A 28 8.11 -7.42 -1.82
C THR A 28 8.83 -8.55 -2.53
N ARG A 29 10.16 -8.47 -2.56
CA ARG A 29 11.03 -9.56 -3.06
C ARG A 29 11.30 -10.62 -2.00
N GLY A 30 11.07 -10.32 -0.72
CA GLY A 30 11.32 -11.22 0.40
C GLY A 30 10.20 -12.24 0.65
N GLY A 31 9.22 -12.34 -0.24
CA GLY A 31 8.08 -13.26 -0.09
C GLY A 31 7.17 -12.91 1.09
N ARG A 32 6.33 -13.87 1.49
CA ARG A 32 5.34 -13.71 2.56
C ARG A 32 6.00 -13.45 3.92
N ASP A 33 7.12 -14.10 4.22
CA ASP A 33 7.82 -13.94 5.50
C ASP A 33 8.25 -12.49 5.77
N ALA A 34 8.53 -11.72 4.71
CA ALA A 34 8.90 -10.31 4.83
C ALA A 34 7.76 -9.39 5.32
N ILE A 35 6.51 -9.87 5.36
CA ILE A 35 5.35 -9.10 5.83
C ILE A 35 4.79 -9.58 7.17
N LEU A 36 5.17 -10.77 7.64
CA LEU A 36 4.66 -11.42 8.86
C LEU A 36 5.34 -10.94 10.15
N GLY A 37 6.45 -10.18 10.06
CA GLY A 37 7.28 -9.80 11.21
C GLY A 37 6.77 -8.63 12.08
N GLY A 38 5.54 -8.16 11.88
CA GLY A 38 5.07 -6.87 12.38
C GLY A 38 3.76 -6.91 13.17
N GLY A 39 3.61 -7.88 14.06
CA GLY A 39 2.67 -7.91 15.19
C GLY A 39 1.23 -7.43 14.95
N SER A 40 0.37 -8.32 14.46
CA SER A 40 -1.00 -8.54 14.98
C SER A 40 -1.71 -9.66 14.22
N GLY A 41 -1.99 -10.77 14.91
CA GLY A 41 -3.07 -11.71 14.58
C GLY A 41 -2.92 -12.52 13.29
N ALA A 42 -2.45 -13.75 13.42
CA ALA A 42 -2.31 -14.79 12.39
C ALA A 42 -3.62 -15.22 11.66
N GLN A 43 -4.70 -14.43 11.72
CA GLN A 43 -5.99 -14.74 11.08
C GLN A 43 -6.38 -13.79 9.94
N GLU A 44 -5.86 -12.55 9.89
CA GLU A 44 -6.22 -11.58 8.82
C GLU A 44 -5.15 -11.50 7.70
N GLU A 45 -3.98 -12.12 7.91
CA GLU A 45 -2.86 -12.13 6.96
C GLU A 45 -3.13 -13.03 5.75
N ASP A 46 -4.03 -14.01 5.86
CA ASP A 46 -4.43 -14.91 4.77
C ASP A 46 -5.21 -14.20 3.66
N GLU A 47 -5.70 -12.99 3.91
CA GLU A 47 -6.40 -12.15 2.92
C GLU A 47 -5.46 -11.20 2.15
N VAL A 48 -4.15 -11.22 2.45
CA VAL A 48 -3.14 -10.37 1.81
C VAL A 48 -2.43 -11.10 0.68
N ILE A 49 -2.50 -10.54 -0.52
CA ILE A 49 -1.76 -11.01 -1.69
C ILE A 49 -0.34 -10.46 -1.62
N VAL A 50 0.65 -11.33 -1.77
CA VAL A 50 2.06 -10.92 -1.89
C VAL A 50 2.50 -11.08 -3.33
N ALA A 51 3.15 -10.07 -3.89
CA ALA A 51 3.70 -10.09 -5.24
C ALA A 51 5.10 -9.45 -5.25
N SER A 52 5.93 -9.81 -6.21
CA SER A 52 7.29 -9.27 -6.37
C SER A 52 7.37 -8.07 -7.32
N SER A 53 6.31 -7.81 -8.09
CA SER A 53 6.22 -6.74 -9.09
C SER A 53 4.77 -6.31 -9.35
N LEU A 54 4.58 -5.17 -10.03
CA LEU A 54 3.26 -4.73 -10.46
C LEU A 54 2.60 -5.69 -11.48
N SER A 55 3.37 -6.32 -12.37
CA SER A 55 2.82 -7.29 -13.34
C SER A 55 2.25 -8.50 -12.61
N GLU A 56 3.02 -9.08 -11.70
CA GLU A 56 2.58 -10.23 -10.91
C GLU A 56 1.39 -9.88 -10.02
N ALA A 57 1.36 -8.68 -9.46
CA ALA A 57 0.19 -8.19 -8.72
C ALA A 57 -1.07 -8.14 -9.60
N SER A 58 -0.95 -7.64 -10.83
CA SER A 58 -2.06 -7.62 -11.79
C SER A 58 -2.53 -9.03 -12.14
N GLU A 59 -1.62 -9.96 -12.42
CA GLU A 59 -1.95 -11.36 -12.72
C GLU A 59 -2.69 -12.04 -11.56
N LYS A 60 -2.20 -11.85 -10.32
CA LYS A 60 -2.84 -12.37 -9.11
C LYS A 60 -4.22 -11.78 -8.86
N LEU A 61 -4.40 -10.49 -9.12
CA LEU A 61 -5.70 -9.83 -9.02
C LEU A 61 -6.69 -10.36 -10.07
N GLN A 62 -6.26 -10.52 -11.32
CA GLN A 62 -7.08 -11.04 -12.41
C GLN A 62 -7.51 -12.50 -12.21
N SER A 63 -6.63 -13.32 -11.63
CA SER A 63 -6.89 -14.73 -11.33
C SER A 63 -7.66 -14.94 -10.04
N SER A 64 -7.80 -13.92 -9.20
CA SER A 64 -8.60 -14.03 -7.98
C SER A 64 -10.08 -14.17 -8.35
N THR A 65 -10.71 -15.24 -7.85
CA THR A 65 -12.12 -15.59 -8.11
C THR A 65 -13.12 -14.68 -7.37
N ASN A 66 -12.65 -13.59 -6.75
CA ASN A 66 -13.50 -12.64 -6.06
C ASN A 66 -14.36 -11.90 -7.09
N ALA A 67 -15.63 -12.27 -7.13
CA ALA A 67 -16.63 -11.66 -7.99
C ALA A 67 -16.73 -10.16 -7.67
N ALA A 68 -16.45 -9.33 -8.68
CA ALA A 68 -16.43 -7.86 -8.65
C ALA A 68 -15.22 -7.22 -7.94
N LEU A 69 -14.00 -7.52 -8.39
CA LEU A 69 -12.89 -6.60 -8.24
C LEU A 69 -13.23 -5.26 -8.91
N GLY A 70 -13.41 -4.21 -8.09
CA GLY A 70 -13.59 -2.84 -8.55
C GLY A 70 -12.26 -2.23 -9.03
N GLU A 71 -12.03 -0.96 -8.69
CA GLU A 71 -10.78 -0.28 -9.06
C GLU A 71 -9.56 -0.79 -8.27
N VAL A 72 -8.39 -0.70 -8.90
CA VAL A 72 -7.08 -1.01 -8.30
C VAL A 72 -6.35 0.30 -8.04
N PHE A 73 -5.97 0.54 -6.79
CA PHE A 73 -5.27 1.74 -6.37
C PHE A 73 -3.84 1.41 -5.95
N VAL A 74 -2.86 2.09 -6.55
CA VAL A 74 -1.50 2.11 -6.02
C VAL A 74 -1.45 3.17 -4.92
N ILE A 75 -1.09 2.78 -3.71
CA ILE A 75 -1.05 3.67 -2.53
C ILE A 75 0.39 3.94 -2.03
N GLY A 76 1.37 3.66 -2.89
CA GLY A 76 2.78 4.00 -2.68
C GLY A 76 3.66 2.84 -2.23
N GLY A 77 4.90 3.09 -1.80
CA GLY A 77 5.57 4.39 -1.69
C GLY A 77 6.23 4.87 -2.99
N GLY A 78 7.18 5.79 -2.89
CA GLY A 78 7.83 6.45 -4.03
C GLY A 78 8.32 5.51 -5.13
N GLN A 79 8.98 4.39 -4.77
CA GLN A 79 9.42 3.40 -5.75
C GLN A 79 8.25 2.77 -6.51
N VAL A 80 7.16 2.41 -5.83
CA VAL A 80 5.98 1.80 -6.45
C VAL A 80 5.24 2.81 -7.32
N TYR A 81 5.17 4.08 -6.90
CA TYR A 81 4.64 5.15 -7.73
C TYR A 81 5.45 5.33 -9.00
N SER A 82 6.78 5.42 -8.91
CA SER A 82 7.64 5.57 -10.10
C SER A 82 7.49 4.40 -11.08
N GLU A 83 7.43 3.17 -10.57
CA GLU A 83 7.21 1.97 -11.39
C GLU A 83 5.83 1.99 -12.05
N ALA A 84 4.77 2.33 -11.31
CA ALA A 84 3.41 2.38 -11.82
C ALA A 84 3.22 3.48 -12.88
N LEU A 85 3.79 4.67 -12.67
CA LEU A 85 3.73 5.75 -13.65
C LEU A 85 4.48 5.39 -14.94
N SER A 86 5.58 4.63 -14.82
CA SER A 86 6.39 4.19 -15.97
C SER A 86 5.79 2.99 -16.71
N SER A 87 4.85 2.25 -16.11
CA SER A 87 4.31 1.01 -16.68
C SER A 87 3.25 1.22 -17.77
N GLY A 88 2.73 2.43 -17.92
CA GLY A 88 1.60 2.72 -18.81
C GLY A 88 0.25 2.17 -18.33
N MET A 89 0.19 1.59 -17.12
CA MET A 89 -1.06 1.02 -16.56
C MET A 89 -1.94 2.05 -15.85
N VAL A 90 -1.40 3.22 -15.52
CA VAL A 90 -2.08 4.24 -14.71
C VAL A 90 -3.06 5.05 -15.58
N LYS A 91 -4.35 5.01 -15.21
CA LYS A 91 -5.41 5.76 -15.89
C LYS A 91 -5.62 7.17 -15.33
N ARG A 92 -5.44 7.34 -14.01
CA ARG A 92 -5.65 8.59 -13.30
C ARG A 92 -4.79 8.66 -12.05
N VAL A 93 -4.46 9.88 -11.62
CA VAL A 93 -3.78 10.17 -10.35
C VAL A 93 -4.76 10.91 -9.46
N LEU A 94 -4.99 10.38 -8.25
CA LEU A 94 -5.69 11.08 -7.18
C LEU A 94 -4.62 11.75 -6.32
N LEU A 95 -4.52 13.07 -6.41
CA LEU A 95 -3.50 13.87 -5.74
C LEU A 95 -4.15 14.75 -4.67
N THR A 96 -3.61 14.69 -3.46
CA THR A 96 -3.89 15.67 -2.40
C THR A 96 -2.69 16.61 -2.33
N GLU A 97 -2.88 17.87 -2.67
CA GLU A 97 -1.90 18.93 -2.45
C GLU A 97 -2.01 19.40 -1.00
N VAL A 98 -0.94 19.25 -0.22
CA VAL A 98 -0.89 19.68 1.18
C VAL A 98 -0.25 21.05 1.20
N GLU A 99 -1.06 22.07 1.51
CA GLU A 99 -0.57 23.43 1.73
C GLU A 99 0.05 23.53 3.13
N GLU A 100 1.21 24.16 3.22
CA GLU A 100 1.82 24.49 4.49
C GLU A 100 1.11 25.71 5.07
N GLU A 101 0.30 25.51 6.11
CA GLU A 101 -0.20 26.62 6.91
C GLU A 101 0.98 27.14 7.73
N SER A 102 1.48 28.34 7.43
CA SER A 102 2.58 28.93 8.17
C SER A 102 2.15 29.08 9.63
N LEU A 103 2.73 28.27 10.52
CA LEU A 103 2.58 28.51 11.95
C LEU A 103 3.14 29.91 12.27
N PRO A 104 2.49 30.71 13.13
CA PRO A 104 3.06 31.96 13.58
C PRO A 104 4.49 31.73 14.10
N GLU A 105 5.43 32.62 13.75
CA GLU A 105 6.79 32.58 14.28
C GLU A 105 6.75 32.48 15.82
N GLY A 106 7.18 31.34 16.38
CA GLY A 106 7.29 31.14 17.82
C GLY A 106 6.65 29.88 18.42
N THR A 107 5.90 29.07 17.66
CA THR A 107 5.22 27.87 18.21
C THR A 107 5.98 26.54 18.06
N ALA A 108 7.30 26.56 17.82
CA ALA A 108 8.09 25.34 17.86
C ALA A 108 8.29 24.88 19.32
N GLU A 109 7.32 24.15 19.88
CA GLU A 109 7.61 23.27 21.00
C GLU A 109 8.52 22.16 20.49
N LYS A 110 9.77 22.16 21.00
CA LYS A 110 10.69 21.05 20.83
C LYS A 110 10.03 19.82 21.45
N PHE A 111 9.78 18.80 20.64
CA PHE A 111 9.58 17.46 21.16
C PHE A 111 10.97 16.91 21.52
N ASP A 112 11.19 16.69 22.82
CA ASP A 112 12.36 15.98 23.38
C ASP A 112 12.41 14.51 22.92
#